data_AF-A0A9E1XFZ2-F1
#
_entry.id   AF-A0A9E1XFZ2-F1
#
_cell.length_a   1.000
_cell.length_b   1.000
_cell.length_c   1.000
_cell.angle_alpha   90.00
_cell.angle_beta   90.00
_cell.angle_gamma   90.00
#
_symmetry.space_group_name_H-M   'P 1'
#
loop_
_entity.id
_entity.type
_entity.pdbx_description
1 polymer ?
#
loop_
_entity_poly.entity_id
_entity_poly.type
_entity_poly.pdbx_seq_one_letter_code
_entity_poly.pdbx_strand_id
1 'polypeptide(L)' 'MSTKTIIKVCGLTQADETLACVELGVQWLGFNCFQGSKRYLSPEAIATIVGKLPPAVQTVGVFVNASAKEIEETLQQT' A
#
# COMPACT_ATOMS: atom_id res chain seq x y z
N MET A 1 -29.47 6.13 -6.32
CA MET A 1 -28.23 5.35 -6.22
C MET A 1 -27.41 5.94 -5.08
N SER A 2 -27.13 5.19 -4.02
CA SER A 2 -26.20 5.64 -2.99
C SER A 2 -24.79 5.42 -3.53
N THR A 3 -24.04 6.49 -3.79
CA THR A 3 -22.61 6.41 -4.10
C THR A 3 -21.86 6.06 -2.83
N LYS A 4 -21.36 4.83 -2.73
CA LYS A 4 -20.51 4.41 -1.63
C LYS A 4 -19.15 5.11 -1.75
N THR A 5 -18.83 5.98 -0.79
CA THR A 5 -17.53 6.65 -0.74
C THR A 5 -16.41 5.63 -0.56
N ILE A 6 -15.42 5.67 -1.45
CA ILE A 6 -14.20 4.87 -1.34
C ILE A 6 -13.16 5.67 -0.58
N ILE A 7 -12.55 5.05 0.43
CA ILE A 7 -11.52 5.67 1.26
C ILE A 7 -10.19 4.97 1.01
N LYS A 8 -9.15 5.77 0.78
CA LYS A 8 -7.75 5.35 0.70
C LYS A 8 -6.93 5.99 1.81
N VAL A 9 -6.21 5.18 2.58
CA VAL A 9 -5.20 5.64 3.55
C VAL A 9 -3.81 5.42 2.97
N CYS A 10 -2.89 6.38 3.10
CA CYS A 10 -1.64 6.39 2.35
C CYS A 10 -0.41 6.66 3.23
N GLY A 11 0.70 6.04 2.86
CA GLY A 11 1.98 6.16 3.56
C GLY A 11 2.00 5.37 4.86
N LEU A 12 1.34 4.20 4.86
CA LEU A 12 1.38 3.25 5.96
C LEU A 12 2.78 2.62 6.03
N THR A 13 3.30 2.49 7.24
CA THR A 13 4.68 1.98 7.46
C THR A 13 4.74 0.75 8.36
N GLN A 14 3.63 0.42 9.03
CA GLN A 14 3.56 -0.64 10.02
C GLN A 14 2.35 -1.55 9.77
N ALA A 15 2.48 -2.84 10.09
CA ALA A 15 1.41 -3.82 9.90
C ALA A 15 0.18 -3.51 10.78
N ASP A 16 0.40 -3.11 12.03
CA ASP A 16 -0.68 -2.86 12.99
C ASP A 16 -1.55 -1.67 12.58
N GLU A 17 -0.93 -0.57 12.11
CA GLU A 17 -1.67 0.57 11.54
C GLU A 17 -2.49 0.16 10.31
N THR A 18 -1.91 -0.70 9.49
CA THR A 18 -2.54 -1.18 8.25
C THR A 18 -3.77 -2.03 8.58
N LEU A 19 -3.66 -2.95 9.54
CA LEU A 19 -4.77 -3.79 10.00
C LEU A 19 -5.87 -2.95 10.68
N ALA A 20 -5.50 -1.96 11.49
CA ALA A 20 -6.46 -1.05 12.11
C ALA A 20 -7.28 -0.29 11.05
N CYS A 21 -6.67 0.11 9.93
CA CYS A 21 -7.39 0.73 8.81
C CYS A 21 -8.42 -0.25 8.20
N VAL A 22 -8.06 -1.53 8.06
CA VAL A 22 -8.97 -2.57 7.55
C VAL A 22 -10.16 -2.76 8.48
N GLU A 23 -9.93 -2.82 9.80
CA GLU A 23 -11.00 -2.93 10.80
C GLU A 23 -11.98 -1.75 10.75
N LEU A 24 -11.49 -0.56 10.40
CA LEU A 24 -12.31 0.64 10.22
C LEU A 24 -13.04 0.72 8.86
N GLY A 25 -12.90 -0.31 8.00
CA GLY A 25 -13.57 -0.39 6.71
C GLY A 25 -12.89 0.38 5.58
N VAL A 26 -11.60 0.72 5.74
CA VAL A 26 -10.79 1.28 4.65
C VAL A 26 -10.59 0.22 3.57
N GLN A 27 -10.83 0.61 2.32
CA GLN A 27 -10.82 -0.32 1.18
C GLN A 27 -9.48 -0.30 0.43
N TRP A 28 -8.70 0.79 0.54
CA TRP A 28 -7.48 1.00 -0.23
C TRP A 28 -6.33 1.46 0.69
N LEU A 29 -5.21 0.76 0.63
CA LEU A 29 -4.04 0.99 1.47
C LEU A 29 -2.82 1.32 0.61
N GLY A 30 -2.18 2.45 0.89
CA GLY A 30 -1.07 2.96 0.07
C GLY A 30 0.28 2.85 0.76
N PHE A 31 1.24 2.25 0.07
CA PHE A 31 2.64 2.12 0.50
C PHE A 31 3.53 2.95 -0.41
N ASN A 32 4.54 3.61 0.16
CA ASN A 32 5.41 4.48 -0.62
C ASN A 32 6.68 3.73 -1.06
N CYS A 33 6.87 3.61 -2.38
CA CYS A 33 8.00 2.94 -3.00
C CYS A 33 9.13 3.92 -3.37
N PHE A 34 9.00 5.20 -3.04
CA PHE A 34 10.02 6.22 -3.31
C PHE A 34 10.94 6.45 -2.11
N GLN A 35 12.23 6.10 -2.25
CA GLN A 35 13.26 6.19 -1.20
C GLN A 35 13.43 7.60 -0.60
N GLY A 36 13.12 8.67 -1.35
CA GLY A 36 13.19 10.04 -0.84
C GLY A 36 12.05 10.40 0.13
N SER A 37 11.09 9.52 0.37
CA SER A 37 10.01 9.75 1.33
C SER A 37 10.37 9.29 2.74
N LYS A 38 9.97 10.06 3.76
CA LYS A 38 10.01 9.62 5.17
C LYS A 38 9.14 8.40 5.46
N ARG A 39 8.20 8.07 4.56
CA ARG A 39 7.27 6.94 4.67
C ARG A 39 7.63 5.81 3.70
N TYR A 40 8.85 5.81 3.17
CA TYR A 40 9.35 4.77 2.28
C TYR A 40 9.37 3.41 2.98
N LEU A 41 8.98 2.36 2.25
CA LEU A 41 9.22 0.97 2.62
C LEU A 41 9.94 0.26 1.47
N SER A 42 10.83 -0.67 1.81
CA SER A 42 11.41 -1.58 0.81
C SER A 42 10.32 -2.53 0.29
N PRO A 43 10.48 -3.09 -0.93
CA PRO A 43 9.53 -4.07 -1.47
C PRO A 43 9.28 -5.25 -0.51
N GLU A 44 10.32 -5.75 0.15
CA GLU A 44 10.22 -6.87 1.09
C GLU A 44 9.41 -6.51 2.35
N ALA A 45 9.57 -5.27 2.85
CA ALA A 45 8.79 -4.77 3.97
C ALA A 45 7.31 -4.61 3.58
N ILE A 46 7.03 -4.13 2.36
CA ILE A 46 5.67 -4.06 1.81
C ILE A 46 5.09 -5.46 1.70
N ALA A 47 5.80 -6.42 1.11
CA ALA A 47 5.35 -7.82 0.98
C ALA A 47 4.97 -8.43 2.33
N THR A 48 5.78 -8.17 3.35
CA THR A 48 5.54 -8.64 4.72
C THR A 48 4.26 -8.07 5.32
N ILE A 49 3.95 -6.79 5.05
CA ILE A 49 2.70 -6.17 5.51
C ILE A 49 1.52 -6.70 4.70
N VAL A 50 1.64 -6.71 3.36
CA VAL A 50 0.58 -7.12 2.44
C VAL A 50 0.18 -8.58 2.67
N GLY A 51 1.13 -9.46 2.95
CA GLY A 51 0.87 -10.87 3.27
C GLY A 51 0.04 -11.11 4.54
N LYS A 52 -0.13 -10.10 5.38
CA LYS A 52 -1.01 -10.15 6.58
C LYS A 52 -2.41 -9.63 6.32
N LEU A 53 -2.68 -9.04 5.16
CA LEU A 53 -3.95 -8.37 4.87
C LEU A 53 -5.00 -9.34 4.35
N PRO A 54 -6.29 -9.10 4.66
CA PRO A 54 -7.38 -9.84 4.04
C PRO A 54 -7.43 -9.61 2.52
N PRO A 55 -7.79 -10.61 1.71
CA PRO A 55 -7.89 -10.49 0.24
C PRO A 55 -8.88 -9.43 -0.27
N ALA A 56 -9.77 -8.94 0.58
CA ALA A 56 -10.80 -7.96 0.21
C ALA A 56 -10.30 -6.50 0.14
N VAL A 57 -9.03 -6.25 0.48
CA VAL A 57 -8.46 -4.90 0.56
C VAL A 57 -7.50 -4.66 -0.60
N GLN A 58 -7.62 -3.49 -1.25
CA GLN A 58 -6.74 -3.11 -2.35
C GLN A 58 -5.46 -2.47 -1.83
N THR A 59 -4.31 -2.91 -2.34
CA THR A 59 -3.00 -2.33 -2.04
C THR A 59 -2.52 -1.47 -3.20
N VAL A 60 -1.80 -0.39 -2.89
CA VAL A 60 -1.36 0.60 -3.89
C VAL A 60 0.08 0.99 -3.62
N GLY A 61 0.95 0.88 -4.64
CA GLY A 61 2.29 1.44 -4.63
C GLY A 61 2.30 2.89 -5.10
N VAL A 62 3.02 3.77 -4.38
CA VAL A 62 3.24 5.17 -4.78
C VAL A 62 4.68 5.33 -5.26
N PHE A 63 4.83 5.78 -6.51
CA PHE A 63 6.12 5.94 -7.18
C PHE A 63 6.30 7.39 -7.63
N VAL A 64 7.54 7.86 -7.66
CA VAL A 64 7.90 9.21 -8.13
C VAL A 64 8.98 9.06 -9.18
N ASN A 65 8.69 9.49 -10.41
CA ASN A 65 9.61 9.45 -11.55
C ASN A 65 10.23 8.05 -11.84
N ALA A 66 9.60 6.98 -11.38
CA ALA A 66 10.01 5.62 -11.70
C ALA A 66 9.62 5.27 -13.14
N SER A 67 10.48 4.54 -13.83
CA SER A 67 10.18 3.90 -15.10
C SER A 67 9.15 2.77 -14.92
N ALA A 68 8.46 2.40 -16.00
CA ALA A 68 7.52 1.28 -15.98
C ALA A 68 8.21 -0.03 -15.51
N LYS A 69 9.47 -0.23 -15.93
CA LYS A 69 10.26 -1.40 -15.54
C LYS A 69 10.49 -1.45 -14.02
N GLU A 70 10.89 -0.35 -13.40
CA GLU A 70 11.10 -0.28 -11.94
C GLU A 70 9.80 -0.52 -11.15
N ILE A 71 8.66 -0.04 -11.69
CA ILE A 71 7.34 -0.30 -11.12
C ILE A 71 7.01 -1.79 -11.19
N GLU A 72 7.17 -2.43 -12.36
CA GLU A 72 6.92 -3.86 -12.55
C GLU A 72 7.82 -4.72 -11.65
N GLU A 73 9.12 -4.41 -11.58
CA GLU A 73 10.08 -5.10 -10.71
C GLU A 73 9.67 -4.99 -9.23
N THR A 74 9.20 -3.82 -8.80
CA THR A 74 8.68 -3.63 -7.43
C THR A 74 7.43 -4.48 -7.20
N LEU A 75 6.47 -4.46 -8.12
CA LEU A 75 5.21 -5.21 -7.98
C LEU A 75 5.42 -6.73 -7.94
N GLN A 76 6.48 -7.26 -8.56
CA GLN A 76 6.82 -8.68 -8.48
C GLN A 76 7.45 -9.09 -7.14
N GLN A 77 7.94 -8.12 -6.35
CA GLN A 77 8.62 -8.33 -5.07
C GLN A 77 7.73 -8.08 -3.85
N THR A 78 6.57 -7.46 -4.05
CA THR A 78 5.58 -7.11 -3.01
C THR A 78 4.38 -8.04 -3.02
#